data_AF-A0A7X9DLD3-F1
#
_entry.id   AF-A0A7X9DLD3-F1
#
_cell.length_a   1.000
_cell.length_b   1.000
_cell.length_c   1.000
_cell.angle_alpha   90.00
_cell.angle_beta   90.00
_cell.angle_gamma   90.00
#
_symmetry.space_group_name_H-M   'P 1'
#
loop_
_entity.id
_entity.type
_entity.pdbx_description
1 polymer ?
#
loop_
_entity_poly.entity_id
_entity_poly.type
_entity_poly.pdbx_seq_one_letter_code
_entity_poly.pdbx_strand_id
1 'polypeptide(L)'
;VFGMTSYAVARASFLSMNAAIAWIPFQLWSSYNFICEISRDETRDEKKFIVFHTIFLTLQLLSGHAQITWYTQILVILWIGLWLFQKKSKNFFRRALPLGFSIICAALICAVQLIPTAEYLLQSQRADAVTFDYAVNYSFWGWRILTLFSPNLFGNPGSGNYWVSADNYWEDAIYFGLLPILLTIVVVIINLKATRSINSNTRKTIYFFSVTAFIGFIFALGKNTVIFPFFYQYIPTFDLFQAPTRFNLYLAVSGAVLTGYGFDLWKKPVGRWLYWSRLGAMAGMGAVLTSLMAKIILEERIQESYLSGAIETSILFLVAALLNLTFAENGPRKWLWHAAVILAVLADLIYAGWFSNPGIKITHENLQKQAEWYPFGNSRMWLPTADESILKFEKFFRFDSFKLPQQGDQLFYVFLPNTNLFFGKHAINNYDPFVPSRFSRFQSDIIETLDISKPSTLAFLNIGMVQRTDLTGEKLYHFPIEGAQRYHFINCADFSTNEEESLTKTKNLITNDEFLDMV
;
A
#
# COMPACT_ATOMS: atom_id res chain seq x y z
N VAL A 1 13.89 10.10 3.96
CA VAL A 1 13.56 9.58 2.60
C VAL A 1 12.73 8.31 2.71
N PHE A 2 13.30 7.12 2.94
CA PHE A 2 12.56 5.84 2.88
C PHE A 2 11.24 5.79 3.67
N GLY A 3 11.27 6.11 4.97
CA GLY A 3 10.08 6.05 5.82
C GLY A 3 8.99 7.10 5.54
N MET A 4 9.29 8.14 4.74
CA MET A 4 8.34 9.21 4.41
C MET A 4 8.12 9.32 2.89
N THR A 5 8.48 8.29 2.13
CA THR A 5 8.09 8.22 0.72
C THR A 5 6.57 8.15 0.60
N SER A 6 6.00 8.68 -0.47
CA SER A 6 4.57 8.57 -0.73
C SER A 6 4.13 7.10 -0.84
N TYR A 7 5.03 6.18 -1.22
CA TYR A 7 4.74 4.75 -1.21
C TYR A 7 4.35 4.24 0.19
N ALA A 8 5.08 4.67 1.23
CA ALA A 8 4.80 4.31 2.62
C ALA A 8 3.67 5.17 3.21
N VAL A 9 3.71 6.49 2.98
CA VAL A 9 2.78 7.45 3.57
C VAL A 9 1.37 7.26 3.01
N ALA A 10 1.17 7.14 1.70
CA ALA A 10 -0.16 6.94 1.14
C ALA A 10 -0.81 5.62 1.56
N ARG A 11 -0.01 4.71 2.14
CA ARG A 11 -0.47 3.43 2.68
C ARG A 11 -0.45 3.38 4.21
N ALA A 12 -0.40 4.51 4.91
CA ALA A 12 -0.31 4.55 6.38
C ALA A 12 -1.44 3.76 7.07
N SER A 13 -2.63 3.72 6.47
CA SER A 13 -3.78 2.95 6.93
C SER A 13 -3.64 1.42 6.72
N PHE A 14 -2.74 0.97 5.84
CA PHE A 14 -2.44 -0.46 5.62
C PHE A 14 -1.34 -0.91 6.58
N LEU A 15 -1.73 -1.10 7.86
CA LEU A 15 -0.80 -1.37 8.96
C LEU A 15 0.12 -2.57 8.70
N SER A 16 -0.43 -3.69 8.19
CA SER A 16 0.35 -4.89 7.88
C SER A 16 1.42 -4.64 6.81
N MET A 17 1.07 -3.84 5.79
CA MET A 17 1.99 -3.50 4.71
C MET A 17 3.12 -2.59 5.21
N ASN A 18 2.81 -1.53 5.96
CA ASN A 18 3.82 -0.63 6.50
C ASN A 18 4.73 -1.30 7.55
N ALA A 19 4.16 -2.15 8.40
CA ALA A 19 4.94 -2.97 9.32
C ALA A 19 5.91 -3.89 8.55
N ALA A 20 5.50 -4.49 7.43
CA ALA A 20 6.40 -5.29 6.60
C ALA A 20 7.52 -4.46 5.96
N ILE A 21 7.21 -3.27 5.44
CA ILE A 21 8.16 -2.38 4.76
C ILE A 21 9.28 -1.92 5.71
N ALA A 22 8.95 -1.66 6.98
CA ALA A 22 9.89 -1.16 7.98
C ALA A 22 11.12 -2.07 8.20
N TRP A 23 10.99 -3.37 7.95
CA TRP A 23 12.06 -4.35 8.18
C TRP A 23 13.05 -4.51 7.01
N ILE A 24 12.75 -3.95 5.84
CA ILE A 24 13.57 -4.11 4.63
C ILE A 24 15.01 -3.61 4.83
N PRO A 25 15.26 -2.39 5.37
CA PRO A 25 16.63 -1.90 5.53
C PRO A 25 17.46 -2.78 6.46
N PHE A 26 16.82 -3.32 7.51
CA PHE A 26 17.48 -4.17 8.49
C PHE A 26 17.86 -5.55 7.93
N GLN A 27 17.03 -6.11 7.04
CA GLN A 27 17.36 -7.36 6.35
C GLN A 27 18.49 -7.18 5.32
N LEU A 28 18.50 -6.06 4.58
CA LEU A 28 19.61 -5.72 3.67
C LEU A 28 20.91 -5.49 4.44
N TRP A 29 20.83 -4.81 5.58
CA TRP A 29 21.97 -4.57 6.47
C TRP A 29 22.52 -5.86 7.07
N SER A 30 21.66 -6.70 7.67
CA SER A 30 22.11 -7.95 8.31
C SER A 30 22.70 -8.93 7.30
N SER A 31 22.07 -9.09 6.13
CA SER A 31 22.58 -9.95 5.05
C SER A 31 23.90 -9.43 4.47
N TYR A 32 24.06 -8.12 4.29
CA TYR A 32 25.32 -7.52 3.85
C TYR A 32 26.46 -7.77 4.85
N ASN A 33 26.23 -7.46 6.13
CA ASN A 33 27.26 -7.61 7.16
C ASN A 33 27.65 -9.07 7.36
N PHE A 34 26.69 -10.00 7.30
CA PHE A 34 26.97 -11.44 7.33
C PHE A 34 27.96 -11.87 6.23
N ILE A 35 27.73 -11.45 4.98
CA ILE A 35 28.64 -11.77 3.86
C ILE A 35 30.00 -11.09 4.04
N CYS A 36 30.01 -9.88 4.60
CA CYS A 36 31.24 -9.15 4.87
C CYS A 36 32.10 -9.84 5.93
N GLU A 37 31.50 -10.27 7.03
CA GLU A 37 32.18 -10.86 8.18
C GLU A 37 32.73 -12.26 7.89
N ILE A 38 31.96 -13.11 7.20
CA ILE A 38 32.46 -14.41 6.73
C ILE A 38 33.74 -14.28 5.89
N SER A 39 33.92 -13.15 5.21
CA SER A 39 35.09 -12.94 4.37
C SER A 39 36.35 -12.53 5.14
N ARG A 40 36.23 -12.23 6.44
CA ARG A 40 37.33 -11.81 7.32
C ARG A 40 37.93 -12.96 8.14
N ASP A 41 37.37 -14.18 8.05
CA ASP A 41 37.79 -15.39 8.79
C ASP A 41 37.80 -15.25 10.34
N GLU A 42 37.19 -14.19 10.89
CA GLU A 42 36.95 -14.05 12.34
C GLU A 42 35.59 -14.69 12.71
N THR A 43 35.64 -15.84 13.37
CA THR A 43 34.51 -16.81 13.43
C THR A 43 33.41 -16.51 14.45
N ARG A 44 33.58 -15.50 15.32
CA ARG A 44 32.59 -15.23 16.39
C ARG A 44 31.49 -14.23 15.99
N ASP A 45 31.76 -13.34 15.06
CA ASP A 45 30.86 -12.22 14.77
C ASP A 45 29.85 -12.48 13.63
N GLU A 46 30.01 -13.53 12.82
CA GLU A 46 29.08 -13.82 11.73
C GLU A 46 27.70 -14.32 12.21
N LYS A 47 27.66 -15.10 13.30
CA LYS A 47 26.44 -15.71 13.82
C LYS A 47 25.43 -14.67 14.31
N LYS A 48 25.92 -13.53 14.84
CA LYS A 48 25.04 -12.44 15.32
C LYS A 48 24.19 -11.87 14.18
N PHE A 49 24.76 -11.77 12.97
CA PHE A 49 24.05 -11.23 11.82
C PHE A 49 23.01 -12.21 11.28
N ILE A 50 23.24 -13.52 11.37
CA ILE A 50 22.21 -14.52 11.10
C ILE A 50 21.07 -14.44 12.10
N VAL A 51 21.38 -14.32 13.40
CA VAL A 51 20.35 -14.14 14.44
C VAL A 51 19.53 -12.87 14.19
N PHE A 52 20.19 -11.74 13.91
CA PHE A 52 19.49 -10.50 13.55
C PHE A 52 18.65 -10.67 12.27
N HIS A 53 19.16 -11.35 11.25
CA HIS A 53 18.42 -11.62 10.03
C HIS A 53 17.16 -12.46 10.31
N THR A 54 17.27 -13.53 11.11
CA THR A 54 16.14 -14.33 11.56
C THR A 54 15.13 -13.46 12.31
N ILE A 55 15.57 -12.63 13.25
CA ILE A 55 14.67 -11.74 14.01
C ILE A 55 13.92 -10.77 13.08
N PHE A 56 14.62 -10.08 12.18
CA PHE A 56 13.97 -9.13 11.26
C PHE A 56 13.06 -9.81 10.25
N LEU A 57 13.37 -11.03 9.82
CA LEU A 57 12.49 -11.83 8.98
C LEU A 57 11.25 -12.32 9.74
N THR A 58 11.42 -12.79 10.99
CA THR A 58 10.31 -13.15 11.88
C THR A 58 9.38 -11.96 12.06
N LEU A 59 9.89 -10.78 12.40
CA LEU A 59 9.08 -9.58 12.57
C LEU A 59 8.39 -9.15 11.26
N GLN A 60 9.03 -9.38 10.10
CA GLN A 60 8.39 -9.13 8.81
C GLN A 60 7.29 -10.16 8.52
N LEU A 61 7.46 -11.44 8.81
CA LEU A 61 6.43 -12.46 8.64
C LEU A 61 5.23 -12.22 9.57
N LEU A 62 5.48 -11.88 10.83
CA LEU A 62 4.45 -11.55 11.83
C LEU A 62 3.65 -10.28 11.48
N SER A 63 4.15 -9.42 10.58
CA SER A 63 3.37 -8.28 10.07
C SER A 63 2.11 -8.70 9.30
N GLY A 64 2.05 -9.95 8.82
CA GLY A 64 0.86 -10.49 8.13
C GLY A 64 0.72 -10.06 6.68
N HIS A 65 1.77 -9.52 6.05
CA HIS A 65 1.73 -9.12 4.64
C HIS A 65 2.71 -9.94 3.77
N ALA A 66 2.23 -11.06 3.26
CA ALA A 66 3.03 -12.04 2.50
C ALA A 66 3.68 -11.46 1.24
N GLN A 67 2.97 -10.59 0.50
CA GLN A 67 3.45 -10.03 -0.77
C GLN A 67 4.71 -9.16 -0.60
N ILE A 68 4.74 -8.24 0.35
CA ILE A 68 5.92 -7.41 0.64
C ILE A 68 7.07 -8.25 1.19
N THR A 69 6.76 -9.27 2.01
CA THR A 69 7.77 -10.20 2.49
C THR A 69 8.42 -10.95 1.32
N TRP A 70 7.61 -11.43 0.36
CA TRP A 70 8.09 -12.08 -0.87
C TRP A 70 8.98 -11.15 -1.72
N TYR A 71 8.53 -9.91 -1.98
CA TYR A 71 9.36 -8.90 -2.66
C TYR A 71 10.68 -8.64 -1.92
N THR A 72 10.63 -8.56 -0.59
CA THR A 72 11.83 -8.34 0.23
C THR A 72 12.80 -9.50 0.11
N GLN A 73 12.33 -10.75 0.15
CA GLN A 73 13.20 -11.93 0.03
C GLN A 73 13.84 -12.03 -1.35
N ILE A 74 13.12 -11.71 -2.43
CA ILE A 74 13.73 -11.61 -3.78
C ILE A 74 14.85 -10.57 -3.78
N LEU A 75 14.60 -9.37 -3.24
CA LEU A 75 15.60 -8.32 -3.16
C LEU A 75 16.83 -8.75 -2.35
N VAL A 76 16.62 -9.40 -1.19
CA VAL A 76 17.69 -9.93 -0.33
C VAL A 76 18.49 -11.01 -1.06
N ILE A 77 17.85 -11.94 -1.75
CA ILE A 77 18.52 -12.99 -2.54
C ILE A 77 19.38 -12.37 -3.65
N LEU A 78 18.84 -11.43 -4.42
CA LEU A 78 19.57 -10.72 -5.47
C LEU A 78 20.75 -9.92 -4.90
N TRP A 79 20.53 -9.27 -3.75
CA TRP A 79 21.54 -8.50 -3.02
C TRP A 79 22.68 -9.40 -2.52
N ILE A 80 22.36 -10.54 -1.92
CA ILE A 80 23.36 -11.54 -1.51
C ILE A 80 24.13 -12.04 -2.73
N GLY A 81 23.41 -12.40 -3.80
CA GLY A 81 23.99 -12.88 -5.06
C GLY A 81 25.07 -11.94 -5.59
N LEU A 82 24.78 -10.64 -5.66
CA LEU A 82 25.75 -9.61 -6.04
C LEU A 82 27.07 -9.74 -5.26
N TRP A 83 27.02 -9.82 -3.93
CA TRP A 83 28.22 -9.86 -3.09
C TRP A 83 28.95 -11.21 -3.14
N LEU A 84 28.21 -12.32 -3.32
CA LEU A 84 28.80 -13.64 -3.52
C LEU A 84 29.62 -13.70 -4.82
N PHE A 85 29.08 -13.17 -5.92
CA PHE A 85 29.80 -13.07 -7.19
C PHE A 85 31.02 -12.15 -7.09
N GLN A 86 30.89 -10.99 -6.43
CA GLN A 86 31.99 -10.03 -6.30
C GLN A 86 33.21 -10.58 -5.57
N LYS A 87 32.99 -11.32 -4.48
CA LYS A 87 34.08 -11.85 -3.66
C LYS A 87 34.69 -13.15 -4.21
N LYS A 88 34.29 -13.59 -5.42
CA LYS A 88 34.73 -14.86 -6.05
C LYS A 88 34.72 -16.02 -5.06
N SER A 89 33.67 -16.11 -4.25
CA SER A 89 33.61 -17.08 -3.16
C SER A 89 33.61 -18.50 -3.72
N LYS A 90 34.67 -19.27 -3.47
CA LYS A 90 34.69 -20.70 -3.79
C LYS A 90 33.70 -21.52 -2.94
N ASN A 91 33.23 -20.95 -1.82
CA ASN A 91 32.33 -21.61 -0.87
C ASN A 91 30.95 -20.95 -0.87
N PHE A 92 30.21 -21.06 -1.98
CA PHE A 92 28.81 -20.60 -2.09
C PHE A 92 27.94 -21.19 -0.96
N PHE A 93 28.05 -22.50 -0.72
CA PHE A 93 27.28 -23.21 0.30
C PHE A 93 27.52 -22.68 1.73
N ARG A 94 28.77 -22.35 2.11
CA ARG A 94 29.08 -21.80 3.44
C ARG A 94 28.39 -20.46 3.70
N ARG A 95 28.01 -19.74 2.64
CA ARG A 95 27.35 -18.42 2.72
C ARG A 95 25.84 -18.50 2.50
N ALA A 96 25.38 -19.39 1.62
CA ALA A 96 23.96 -19.54 1.33
C ALA A 96 23.23 -20.37 2.40
N LEU A 97 23.87 -21.41 2.95
CA LEU A 97 23.21 -22.34 3.88
C LEU A 97 22.77 -21.67 5.19
N PRO A 98 23.55 -20.80 5.85
CA PRO A 98 23.09 -20.13 7.08
C PRO A 98 21.93 -19.15 6.84
N LEU A 99 21.84 -18.57 5.64
CA LEU A 99 20.70 -17.72 5.24
C LEU A 99 19.47 -18.56 4.90
N GLY A 100 19.63 -19.72 4.26
CA GLY A 100 18.53 -20.68 4.13
C GLY A 100 18.02 -21.16 5.49
N PHE A 101 18.94 -21.43 6.42
CA PHE A 101 18.61 -21.81 7.79
C PHE A 101 17.89 -20.68 8.54
N SER A 102 18.29 -19.42 8.34
CA SER A 102 17.61 -18.27 8.98
C SER A 102 16.15 -18.13 8.54
N ILE A 103 15.85 -18.42 7.25
CA ILE A 103 14.48 -18.46 6.71
C ILE A 103 13.68 -19.58 7.35
N ILE A 104 14.23 -20.79 7.44
CA ILE A 104 13.56 -21.94 8.08
C ILE A 104 13.27 -21.63 9.55
N CYS A 105 14.25 -21.11 10.30
CA CYS A 105 14.04 -20.72 11.69
C CYS A 105 12.96 -19.64 11.83
N ALA A 106 12.98 -18.61 10.97
CA ALA A 106 11.96 -17.58 11.02
C ALA A 106 10.56 -18.14 10.75
N ALA A 107 10.43 -19.05 9.77
CA ALA A 107 9.18 -19.73 9.46
C ALA A 107 8.69 -20.62 10.61
N LEU A 108 9.59 -21.36 11.28
CA LEU A 108 9.26 -22.19 12.45
C LEU A 108 8.82 -21.33 13.65
N ILE A 109 9.49 -20.20 13.90
CA ILE A 109 9.07 -19.25 14.94
C ILE A 109 7.68 -18.68 14.62
N CYS A 110 7.40 -18.40 13.34
CA CYS A 110 6.11 -17.90 12.89
C CYS A 110 5.07 -19.00 12.65
N ALA A 111 5.38 -20.28 12.92
CA ALA A 111 4.49 -21.40 12.59
C ALA A 111 3.11 -21.28 13.26
N VAL A 112 3.07 -20.71 14.47
CA VAL A 112 1.83 -20.41 15.21
C VAL A 112 0.86 -19.51 14.44
N GLN A 113 1.37 -18.67 13.53
CA GLN A 113 0.56 -17.83 12.65
C GLN A 113 0.46 -18.43 11.24
N LEU A 114 1.57 -18.92 10.68
CA LEU A 114 1.62 -19.39 9.29
C LEU A 114 0.81 -20.66 9.05
N ILE A 115 0.81 -21.62 9.99
CA ILE A 115 0.06 -22.88 9.82
C ILE A 115 -1.45 -22.62 9.82
N PRO A 116 -2.05 -21.92 10.81
CA PRO A 116 -3.48 -21.60 10.75
C PRO A 116 -3.85 -20.73 9.54
N THR A 117 -2.97 -19.80 9.15
CA THR A 117 -3.20 -18.98 7.95
C THR A 117 -3.23 -19.84 6.68
N ALA A 118 -2.33 -20.80 6.55
CA ALA A 118 -2.29 -21.71 5.40
C ALA A 118 -3.51 -22.64 5.37
N GLU A 119 -3.89 -23.22 6.52
CA GLU A 119 -5.10 -24.04 6.64
C GLU A 119 -6.35 -23.26 6.25
N TYR A 120 -6.52 -22.05 6.79
CA TYR A 120 -7.67 -21.22 6.49
C TYR A 120 -7.66 -20.70 5.05
N LEU A 121 -6.48 -20.43 4.46
CA LEU A 121 -6.36 -20.06 3.04
C LEU A 121 -6.92 -21.15 2.13
N LEU A 122 -6.58 -22.41 2.39
CA LEU A 122 -7.10 -23.57 1.65
C LEU A 122 -8.61 -23.76 1.81
N GLN A 123 -9.21 -23.23 2.87
CA GLN A 123 -10.65 -23.28 3.16
C GLN A 123 -11.37 -21.97 2.83
N SER A 124 -10.70 -21.00 2.21
CA SER A 124 -11.23 -19.66 1.93
C SER A 124 -11.69 -19.50 0.49
N GLN A 125 -12.35 -18.38 0.19
CA GLN A 125 -12.63 -17.95 -1.19
C GLN A 125 -11.36 -17.59 -2.00
N ARG A 126 -10.17 -17.63 -1.39
CA ARG A 126 -8.87 -17.29 -2.00
C ARG A 126 -7.96 -18.50 -2.15
N ALA A 127 -8.51 -19.71 -2.08
CA ALA A 127 -7.75 -20.96 -2.21
C ALA A 127 -7.17 -21.17 -3.62
N ASP A 128 -7.86 -20.65 -4.65
CA ASP A 128 -7.44 -20.75 -6.04
C ASP A 128 -6.48 -19.63 -6.45
N ALA A 129 -5.70 -19.90 -7.50
CA ALA A 129 -4.88 -18.89 -8.14
C ALA A 129 -5.72 -17.68 -8.55
N VAL A 130 -5.15 -16.50 -8.41
CA VAL A 130 -5.80 -15.26 -8.77
C VAL A 130 -6.07 -15.26 -10.28
N THR A 131 -7.23 -14.80 -10.73
CA THR A 131 -7.49 -14.65 -12.17
C THR A 131 -6.59 -13.56 -12.77
N PHE A 132 -6.23 -13.67 -14.06
CA PHE A 132 -5.31 -12.70 -14.67
C PHE A 132 -5.79 -11.25 -14.52
N ASP A 133 -7.08 -10.99 -14.78
CA ASP A 133 -7.68 -9.65 -14.64
C ASP A 133 -7.55 -9.11 -13.22
N TYR A 134 -7.75 -9.97 -12.21
CA TYR A 134 -7.55 -9.57 -10.83
C TYR A 134 -6.06 -9.38 -10.49
N ALA A 135 -5.17 -10.22 -11.01
CA ALA A 135 -3.73 -10.11 -10.77
C ALA A 135 -3.17 -8.79 -11.29
N VAL A 136 -3.66 -8.32 -12.45
CA VAL A 136 -3.24 -7.05 -13.06
C VAL A 136 -4.08 -5.85 -12.64
N ASN A 137 -5.06 -6.02 -11.74
CA ASN A 137 -5.72 -4.88 -11.09
C ASN A 137 -4.66 -4.03 -10.39
N TYR A 138 -4.81 -2.71 -10.46
CA TYR A 138 -3.79 -1.74 -10.02
C TYR A 138 -2.44 -1.88 -10.74
N SER A 139 -2.47 -2.05 -12.06
CA SER A 139 -1.30 -1.85 -12.92
C SER A 139 -0.94 -0.37 -12.96
N PHE A 140 0.34 -0.04 -12.74
CA PHE A 140 0.81 1.35 -12.67
C PHE A 140 0.55 2.09 -13.99
N TRP A 141 -0.12 3.24 -13.91
CA TRP A 141 -0.36 4.11 -15.05
C TRP A 141 0.92 4.84 -15.44
N GLY A 142 1.46 4.57 -16.64
CA GLY A 142 2.81 5.02 -17.03
C GLY A 142 3.06 6.53 -16.91
N TRP A 143 2.06 7.38 -17.17
CA TRP A 143 2.18 8.84 -17.02
C TRP A 143 2.38 9.30 -15.58
N ARG A 144 2.01 8.48 -14.59
CA ARG A 144 2.22 8.75 -13.18
C ARG A 144 3.70 8.83 -12.80
N ILE A 145 4.63 8.36 -13.64
CA ILE A 145 6.07 8.58 -13.42
C ILE A 145 6.42 10.07 -13.24
N LEU A 146 5.66 10.98 -13.86
CA LEU A 146 5.87 12.42 -13.72
C LEU A 146 5.68 12.91 -12.27
N THR A 147 4.92 12.18 -11.45
CA THR A 147 4.75 12.52 -10.02
C THR A 147 6.00 12.26 -9.18
N LEU A 148 7.04 11.64 -9.74
CA LEU A 148 8.37 11.68 -9.14
C LEU A 148 8.89 13.11 -9.06
N PHE A 149 8.63 13.97 -10.04
CA PHE A 149 9.13 15.35 -10.01
C PHE A 149 8.12 16.32 -9.38
N SER A 150 6.83 16.01 -9.50
CA SER A 150 5.74 16.87 -9.04
C SER A 150 4.64 16.02 -8.39
N PRO A 151 4.67 15.82 -7.06
CA PRO A 151 3.82 14.83 -6.38
C PRO A 151 2.31 15.06 -6.58
N ASN A 152 1.88 16.31 -6.74
CA ASN A 152 0.47 16.70 -6.91
C ASN A 152 0.11 17.12 -8.34
N LEU A 153 0.94 16.77 -9.36
CA LEU A 153 0.70 17.16 -10.76
C LEU A 153 -0.72 16.80 -11.25
N PHE A 154 -1.19 15.62 -10.86
CA PHE A 154 -2.50 15.07 -11.22
C PHE A 154 -3.57 15.31 -10.13
N GLY A 155 -3.24 16.14 -9.12
CA GLY A 155 -4.06 16.42 -7.96
C GLY A 155 -3.80 15.45 -6.80
N ASN A 156 -4.56 15.63 -5.73
CA ASN A 156 -4.54 14.77 -4.55
C ASN A 156 -5.98 14.58 -4.05
N PRO A 157 -6.44 13.33 -3.84
CA PRO A 157 -7.81 13.07 -3.42
C PRO A 157 -8.13 13.63 -2.04
N GLY A 158 -7.13 13.83 -1.16
CA GLY A 158 -7.32 14.51 0.12
C GLY A 158 -7.59 16.02 -0.01
N SER A 159 -7.09 16.67 -1.07
CA SER A 159 -7.48 18.05 -1.42
C SER A 159 -8.74 18.12 -2.27
N GLY A 160 -9.23 17.00 -2.81
CA GLY A 160 -10.45 16.93 -3.62
C GLY A 160 -10.29 17.51 -5.03
N ASN A 161 -9.05 17.55 -5.55
CA ASN A 161 -8.73 18.03 -6.89
C ASN A 161 -8.06 16.95 -7.76
N TYR A 162 -8.18 15.68 -7.36
CA TYR A 162 -7.71 14.55 -8.14
C TYR A 162 -8.70 14.21 -9.25
N TRP A 163 -8.20 14.02 -10.46
CA TRP A 163 -9.06 13.83 -11.64
C TRP A 163 -8.69 12.62 -12.49
N VAL A 164 -7.67 11.86 -12.09
CA VAL A 164 -7.25 10.65 -12.82
C VAL A 164 -8.09 9.47 -12.39
N SER A 165 -8.73 8.83 -13.37
CA SER A 165 -9.55 7.62 -13.17
C SER A 165 -8.84 6.33 -13.62
N ALA A 166 -7.71 6.45 -14.31
CA ALA A 166 -6.96 5.33 -14.88
C ALA A 166 -6.03 4.63 -13.88
N ASP A 167 -5.96 5.12 -12.64
CA ASP A 167 -4.99 4.69 -11.64
C ASP A 167 -5.61 4.68 -10.24
N ASN A 168 -4.84 4.27 -9.23
CA ASN A 168 -5.27 4.30 -7.84
C ASN A 168 -4.30 5.18 -7.04
N TYR A 169 -4.80 6.25 -6.43
CA TYR A 169 -3.95 7.23 -5.75
C TYR A 169 -3.04 6.60 -4.69
N TRP A 170 -3.56 5.80 -3.77
CA TRP A 170 -2.72 5.26 -2.68
C TRP A 170 -1.79 4.15 -3.14
N GLU A 171 -2.16 3.40 -4.19
CA GLU A 171 -1.31 2.34 -4.73
C GLU A 171 -0.19 2.89 -5.64
N ASP A 172 -0.44 3.89 -6.48
CA ASP A 172 0.59 4.38 -7.43
C ASP A 172 1.37 5.59 -6.90
N ALA A 173 1.28 5.92 -5.61
CA ALA A 173 2.06 7.00 -5.01
C ALA A 173 3.54 6.59 -4.86
N ILE A 174 4.42 7.20 -5.66
CA ILE A 174 5.84 6.81 -5.75
C ILE A 174 6.85 7.90 -5.42
N TYR A 175 6.40 9.10 -5.05
CA TYR A 175 7.29 10.24 -4.76
C TYR A 175 8.18 9.97 -3.53
N PHE A 176 9.44 10.39 -3.60
CA PHE A 176 10.41 10.26 -2.49
C PHE A 176 11.27 11.51 -2.29
N GLY A 177 10.82 12.67 -2.79
CA GLY A 177 11.41 13.98 -2.61
C GLY A 177 12.20 14.45 -3.83
N LEU A 178 12.05 15.72 -4.23
CA LEU A 178 12.67 16.25 -5.44
C LEU A 178 14.20 16.29 -5.32
N LEU A 179 14.72 16.77 -4.19
CA LEU A 179 16.15 16.76 -3.95
C LEU A 179 16.74 15.32 -3.92
N PRO A 180 16.15 14.36 -3.19
CA PRO A 180 16.50 12.94 -3.29
C PRO A 180 16.52 12.39 -4.72
N ILE A 181 15.55 12.78 -5.55
CA ILE A 181 15.46 12.36 -6.94
C ILE A 181 16.60 12.95 -7.77
N LEU A 182 16.88 14.24 -7.62
CA LEU A 182 18.03 14.88 -8.28
C LEU A 182 19.35 14.21 -7.88
N LEU A 183 19.54 13.90 -6.59
CA LEU A 183 20.73 13.18 -6.10
C LEU A 183 20.82 11.76 -6.67
N THR A 184 19.70 11.05 -6.74
CA THR A 184 19.61 9.74 -7.39
C THR A 184 20.00 9.81 -8.86
N ILE A 185 19.47 10.78 -9.62
CA ILE A 185 19.80 10.94 -11.04
C ILE A 185 21.30 11.27 -11.22
N VAL A 186 21.81 12.20 -10.42
CA VAL A 186 23.22 12.61 -10.46
C VAL A 186 24.15 11.43 -10.15
N VAL A 187 23.87 10.65 -9.10
CA VAL A 187 24.73 9.52 -8.73
C VAL A 187 24.75 8.46 -9.83
N VAL A 188 23.62 8.20 -10.47
CA VAL A 188 23.52 7.24 -11.59
C VAL A 188 24.31 7.74 -12.81
N ILE A 189 24.15 9.02 -13.18
CA ILE A 189 24.90 9.61 -14.31
C ILE A 189 26.41 9.58 -14.05
N ILE A 190 26.85 9.92 -12.83
CA ILE A 190 28.27 9.85 -12.46
C ILE A 190 28.74 8.39 -12.58
N ASN A 191 27.97 7.42 -12.08
CA ASN A 191 28.32 6.00 -12.11
C ASN A 191 28.47 5.42 -13.53
N LEU A 192 27.64 5.90 -14.47
CA LEU A 192 27.70 5.51 -15.89
C LEU A 192 28.90 6.14 -16.60
N LYS A 193 29.25 7.40 -16.28
CA LYS A 193 30.35 8.14 -16.94
C LYS A 193 31.72 7.91 -16.30
N ALA A 194 31.78 7.45 -15.04
CA ALA A 194 33.04 7.34 -14.30
C ALA A 194 33.81 6.05 -14.64
N THR A 195 35.07 6.21 -15.06
CA THR A 195 36.02 5.10 -15.25
C THR A 195 36.99 4.92 -14.09
N ARG A 196 37.23 5.92 -13.20
CA ARG A 196 38.24 5.81 -12.11
C ARG A 196 37.93 6.49 -10.76
N SER A 197 36.89 7.32 -10.61
CA SER A 197 36.70 8.15 -9.40
C SER A 197 35.92 7.50 -8.24
N ILE A 198 35.21 6.40 -8.49
CA ILE A 198 34.34 5.74 -7.50
C ILE A 198 34.93 4.35 -7.20
N ASN A 199 34.96 3.97 -5.92
CA ASN A 199 35.36 2.62 -5.50
C ASN A 199 34.52 1.56 -6.26
N SER A 200 35.16 0.50 -6.73
CA SER A 200 34.52 -0.56 -7.51
C SER A 200 33.31 -1.19 -6.80
N ASN A 201 33.33 -1.29 -5.47
CA ASN A 201 32.21 -1.82 -4.68
C ASN A 201 31.02 -0.85 -4.70
N THR A 202 31.26 0.44 -4.40
CA THR A 202 30.24 1.50 -4.48
C THR A 202 29.61 1.56 -5.87
N ARG A 203 30.43 1.45 -6.93
CA ARG A 203 29.95 1.45 -8.32
C ARG A 203 28.94 0.34 -8.59
N LYS A 204 29.24 -0.86 -8.11
CA LYS A 204 28.37 -2.04 -8.28
C LYS A 204 27.12 -1.93 -7.42
N THR A 205 27.19 -1.36 -6.22
CA THR A 205 26.02 -1.10 -5.39
C THR A 205 25.08 -0.09 -6.04
N ILE A 206 25.62 1.03 -6.54
CA ILE A 206 24.83 2.02 -7.29
C ILE A 206 24.20 1.37 -8.52
N TYR A 207 24.97 0.59 -9.29
CA TYR A 207 24.44 -0.12 -10.46
C TYR A 207 23.33 -1.10 -10.10
N PHE A 208 23.53 -1.92 -9.06
CA PHE A 208 22.54 -2.88 -8.57
C PHE A 208 21.22 -2.19 -8.25
N PHE A 209 21.22 -1.17 -7.38
CA PHE A 209 19.99 -0.47 -7.00
C PHE A 209 19.38 0.31 -8.18
N SER A 210 20.19 0.80 -9.13
CA SER A 210 19.66 1.42 -10.35
C SER A 210 18.89 0.42 -11.21
N VAL A 211 19.45 -0.78 -11.41
CA VAL A 211 18.81 -1.87 -12.14
C VAL A 211 17.59 -2.39 -11.39
N THR A 212 17.66 -2.53 -10.07
CA THR A 212 16.51 -2.94 -9.24
C THR A 212 15.37 -1.93 -9.31
N ALA A 213 15.65 -0.63 -9.23
CA ALA A 213 14.64 0.42 -9.42
C ALA A 213 13.97 0.31 -10.80
N PHE A 214 14.78 0.14 -11.86
CA PHE A 214 14.28 0.00 -13.22
C PHE A 214 13.42 -1.26 -13.39
N ILE A 215 13.89 -2.42 -12.93
CA ILE A 215 13.13 -3.67 -12.97
C ILE A 215 11.82 -3.52 -12.19
N GLY A 216 11.86 -2.99 -10.97
CA GLY A 216 10.66 -2.77 -10.17
C GLY A 216 9.63 -1.90 -10.87
N PHE A 217 10.06 -0.81 -11.51
CA PHE A 217 9.19 0.05 -12.30
C PHE A 217 8.57 -0.68 -13.50
N ILE A 218 9.36 -1.50 -14.22
CA ILE A 218 8.86 -2.26 -15.36
C ILE A 218 7.81 -3.30 -14.94
N PHE A 219 8.04 -4.02 -13.85
CA PHE A 219 7.04 -4.93 -13.29
C PHE A 219 5.80 -4.18 -12.78
N ALA A 220 5.98 -2.98 -12.22
CA ALA A 220 4.89 -2.16 -11.72
C ALA A 220 3.87 -1.77 -12.79
N LEU A 221 4.31 -1.61 -14.05
CA LEU A 221 3.43 -1.31 -15.18
C LEU A 221 2.39 -2.42 -15.45
N GLY A 222 2.58 -3.63 -14.95
CA GLY A 222 1.58 -4.71 -15.03
C GLY A 222 1.11 -4.95 -16.46
N LYS A 223 -0.20 -4.84 -16.71
CA LYS A 223 -0.83 -5.02 -18.04
C LYS A 223 -0.35 -4.03 -19.10
N ASN A 224 0.27 -2.92 -18.71
CA ASN A 224 0.82 -1.93 -19.63
C ASN A 224 2.16 -2.36 -20.25
N THR A 225 2.67 -3.56 -19.91
CA THR A 225 3.86 -4.18 -20.54
C THR A 225 3.62 -5.66 -20.80
N VAL A 226 4.44 -6.27 -21.67
CA VAL A 226 4.44 -7.73 -21.90
C VAL A 226 5.18 -8.53 -20.84
N ILE A 227 5.93 -7.86 -19.96
CA ILE A 227 6.87 -8.51 -19.03
C ILE A 227 6.12 -9.14 -17.86
N PHE A 228 5.24 -8.39 -17.19
CA PHE A 228 4.46 -8.96 -16.09
C PHE A 228 3.55 -10.12 -16.54
N PRO A 229 2.78 -10.02 -17.65
CA PRO A 229 2.00 -11.15 -18.17
C PRO A 229 2.82 -12.40 -18.48
N PHE A 230 4.03 -12.24 -19.03
CA PHE A 230 4.93 -13.36 -19.25
C PHE A 230 5.32 -14.05 -17.93
N PHE A 231 5.70 -13.27 -16.91
CA PHE A 231 6.07 -13.85 -15.62
C PHE A 231 4.89 -14.51 -14.92
N TYR A 232 3.71 -13.88 -14.98
CA TYR A 232 2.46 -14.45 -14.46
C TYR A 232 2.16 -15.82 -15.09
N GLN A 233 2.37 -15.97 -16.40
CA GLN A 233 2.04 -17.21 -17.12
C GLN A 233 3.08 -18.33 -16.92
N TYR A 234 4.37 -17.98 -16.82
CA TYR A 234 5.45 -18.97 -16.92
C TYR A 234 6.30 -19.14 -15.67
N ILE A 235 6.26 -18.18 -14.74
CA ILE A 235 7.10 -18.21 -13.55
C ILE A 235 6.22 -18.48 -12.32
N PRO A 236 6.40 -19.62 -11.64
CA PRO A 236 5.67 -19.93 -10.42
C PRO A 236 5.74 -18.78 -9.42
N THR A 237 4.68 -18.58 -8.63
CA THR A 237 4.53 -17.56 -7.57
C THR A 237 4.14 -16.15 -8.03
N PHE A 238 4.25 -15.82 -9.32
CA PHE A 238 3.78 -14.52 -9.85
C PHE A 238 2.26 -14.44 -10.03
N ASP A 239 1.59 -15.58 -9.95
CA ASP A 239 0.13 -15.75 -9.98
C ASP A 239 -0.52 -15.71 -8.59
N LEU A 240 0.26 -15.58 -7.52
CA LEU A 240 -0.23 -15.56 -6.14
C LEU A 240 -0.73 -14.18 -5.69
N PHE A 241 -0.32 -13.10 -6.35
CA PHE A 241 -0.53 -11.73 -5.86
C PHE A 241 -1.08 -10.80 -6.95
N GLN A 242 -1.92 -9.86 -6.51
CA GLN A 242 -2.42 -8.74 -7.33
C GLN A 242 -1.61 -7.46 -7.14
N ALA A 243 -2.01 -6.39 -7.83
CA ALA A 243 -1.45 -5.05 -7.71
C ALA A 243 0.03 -4.96 -8.12
N PRO A 244 0.33 -5.09 -9.44
CA PRO A 244 1.70 -5.02 -9.94
C PRO A 244 2.40 -3.74 -9.51
N THR A 245 1.67 -2.62 -9.40
CA THR A 245 2.22 -1.32 -8.93
C THR A 245 3.02 -1.41 -7.62
N ARG A 246 2.73 -2.39 -6.75
CA ARG A 246 3.48 -2.60 -5.51
C ARG A 246 4.95 -2.95 -5.72
N PHE A 247 5.36 -3.40 -6.91
CA PHE A 247 6.77 -3.54 -7.30
C PHE A 247 7.55 -2.22 -7.26
N ASN A 248 6.88 -1.06 -7.25
CA ASN A 248 7.49 0.23 -6.95
C ASN A 248 8.13 0.30 -5.54
N LEU A 249 7.92 -0.71 -4.67
CA LEU A 249 8.74 -0.93 -3.48
C LEU A 249 10.24 -0.88 -3.81
N TYR A 250 10.65 -1.53 -4.91
CA TYR A 250 12.04 -1.56 -5.33
C TYR A 250 12.53 -0.18 -5.75
N LEU A 251 11.67 0.64 -6.37
CA LEU A 251 11.97 2.04 -6.67
C LEU A 251 12.16 2.84 -5.37
N ALA A 252 11.27 2.69 -4.38
CA ALA A 252 11.34 3.40 -3.11
C ALA A 252 12.60 3.05 -2.29
N VAL A 253 12.91 1.76 -2.14
CA VAL A 253 14.12 1.28 -1.44
C VAL A 253 15.38 1.74 -2.18
N SER A 254 15.43 1.53 -3.49
CA SER A 254 16.60 1.90 -4.31
C SER A 254 16.82 3.40 -4.34
N GLY A 255 15.76 4.19 -4.51
CA GLY A 255 15.81 5.65 -4.48
C GLY A 255 16.37 6.19 -3.17
N ALA A 256 15.98 5.59 -2.03
CA ALA A 256 16.54 5.97 -0.73
C ALA A 256 18.04 5.66 -0.61
N VAL A 257 18.48 4.47 -1.06
CA VAL A 257 19.90 4.08 -1.02
C VAL A 257 20.73 4.93 -1.98
N LEU A 258 20.26 5.13 -3.21
CA LEU A 258 20.92 5.95 -4.24
C LEU A 258 21.00 7.42 -3.81
N THR A 259 19.98 7.94 -3.14
CA THR A 259 20.01 9.27 -2.53
C THR A 259 21.15 9.39 -1.51
N GLY A 260 21.35 8.38 -0.65
CA GLY A 260 22.46 8.34 0.31
C GLY A 260 23.82 8.43 -0.39
N TYR A 261 24.05 7.61 -1.42
CA TYR A 261 25.28 7.70 -2.21
C TYR A 261 25.42 9.02 -2.98
N GLY A 262 24.31 9.58 -3.49
CA GLY A 262 24.31 10.89 -4.14
C GLY A 262 24.68 12.00 -3.17
N PHE A 263 24.22 11.92 -1.93
CA PHE A 263 24.59 12.85 -0.85
C PHE A 263 26.08 12.71 -0.47
N ASP A 264 26.59 11.49 -0.32
CA ASP A 264 28.01 11.24 0.00
C ASP A 264 28.97 11.75 -1.10
N LEU A 265 28.53 11.72 -2.36
CA LEU A 265 29.29 12.22 -3.50
C LEU A 265 29.04 13.71 -3.80
N TRP A 266 28.23 14.41 -3.00
CA TRP A 266 27.95 15.83 -3.18
C TRP A 266 29.20 16.65 -2.90
N LYS A 267 29.61 17.45 -3.89
CA LYS A 267 30.78 18.33 -3.80
C LYS A 267 30.42 19.77 -4.14
N LYS A 268 31.22 20.71 -3.63
CA LYS A 268 31.13 22.12 -3.99
C LYS A 268 31.23 22.29 -5.51
N PRO A 269 30.28 23.00 -6.15
CA PRO A 269 30.36 23.22 -7.59
C PRO A 269 31.54 24.16 -7.93
N VAL A 270 32.38 23.76 -8.90
CA VAL A 270 33.55 24.50 -9.37
C VAL A 270 33.60 24.57 -10.90
N GLY A 271 34.24 25.60 -11.46
CA GLY A 271 34.41 25.79 -12.91
C GLY A 271 33.07 25.76 -13.67
N ARG A 272 32.97 24.93 -14.71
CA ARG A 272 31.73 24.75 -15.50
C ARG A 272 30.52 24.37 -14.63
N TRP A 273 30.72 23.57 -13.58
CA TRP A 273 29.62 23.13 -12.72
C TRP A 273 29.07 24.26 -11.85
N LEU A 274 29.91 25.24 -11.47
CA LEU A 274 29.45 26.45 -10.80
C LEU A 274 28.59 27.31 -11.72
N TYR A 275 29.00 27.46 -12.98
CA TYR A 275 28.21 28.15 -14.00
C TYR A 275 26.82 27.50 -14.17
N TRP A 276 26.77 26.18 -14.37
CA TRP A 276 25.50 25.45 -14.50
C TRP A 276 24.65 25.50 -13.23
N SER A 277 25.26 25.53 -12.04
CA SER A 277 24.53 25.66 -10.77
C SER A 277 23.89 27.05 -10.62
N ARG A 278 24.61 28.11 -11.00
CA ARG A 278 24.07 29.49 -11.02
C ARG A 278 22.96 29.64 -12.05
N LEU A 279 23.16 29.11 -13.25
CA LEU A 279 22.14 29.08 -14.30
C LEU A 279 20.91 28.30 -13.84
N GLY A 280 21.09 27.16 -13.18
CA GLY A 280 20.01 26.38 -12.58
C GLY A 280 19.23 27.16 -11.53
N ALA A 281 19.91 27.88 -10.63
CA ALA A 281 19.23 28.75 -9.64
C ALA A 281 18.45 29.89 -10.32
N MET A 282 19.02 30.54 -11.34
CA MET A 282 18.32 31.56 -12.12
C MET A 282 17.11 31.00 -12.87
N ALA A 283 17.26 29.82 -13.48
CA ALA A 283 16.17 29.12 -14.16
C ALA A 283 15.06 28.72 -13.17
N GLY A 284 15.42 28.26 -11.96
CA GLY A 284 14.48 27.96 -10.89
C GLY A 284 13.68 29.21 -10.47
N MET A 285 14.36 30.34 -10.28
CA MET A 285 13.70 31.62 -9.97
C MET A 285 12.77 32.07 -11.11
N GLY A 286 13.22 31.97 -12.37
CA GLY A 286 12.41 32.27 -13.53
C GLY A 286 11.19 31.35 -13.66
N ALA A 287 11.33 30.06 -13.33
CA ALA A 287 10.25 29.10 -13.33
C ALA A 287 9.22 29.38 -12.22
N VAL A 288 9.66 29.82 -11.03
CA VAL A 288 8.77 30.26 -9.95
C VAL A 288 7.96 31.48 -10.41
N LEU A 289 8.62 32.51 -10.94
CA LEU A 289 7.92 33.71 -11.42
C LEU A 289 6.95 33.39 -12.56
N THR A 290 7.38 32.57 -13.51
CA THR A 290 6.55 32.15 -14.66
C THR A 290 5.35 31.32 -14.20
N SER A 291 5.54 30.37 -13.27
CA SER A 291 4.46 29.52 -12.78
C SER A 291 3.45 30.30 -11.92
N LEU A 292 3.91 31.25 -11.11
CA LEU A 292 3.02 32.18 -10.39
C LEU A 292 2.22 33.06 -11.37
N MET A 293 2.87 33.62 -12.39
CA MET A 293 2.18 34.41 -13.42
C MET A 293 1.19 33.56 -14.22
N ALA A 294 1.59 32.34 -14.60
CA ALA A 294 0.72 31.39 -15.27
C ALA A 294 -0.49 31.03 -14.40
N LYS A 295 -0.31 30.87 -13.08
CA LYS A 295 -1.44 30.65 -12.18
C LYS A 295 -2.44 31.80 -12.23
N ILE A 296 -1.99 33.06 -12.23
CA ILE A 296 -2.89 34.23 -12.30
C ILE A 296 -3.59 34.34 -13.67
N ILE A 297 -2.87 34.11 -14.77
CA ILE A 297 -3.41 34.30 -16.13
C ILE A 297 -4.29 33.14 -16.59
N LEU A 298 -3.94 31.91 -16.20
CA LEU A 298 -4.48 30.67 -16.77
C LEU A 298 -5.32 29.85 -15.78
N GLU A 299 -5.65 30.39 -14.60
CA GLU A 299 -6.43 29.70 -13.56
C GLU A 299 -7.74 29.11 -14.10
N GLU A 300 -8.45 29.86 -14.93
CA GLU A 300 -9.73 29.44 -15.53
C GLU A 300 -9.56 28.53 -16.76
N ARG A 301 -8.35 28.41 -17.31
CA ARG A 301 -8.08 27.72 -18.59
C ARG A 301 -7.42 26.36 -18.44
N ILE A 302 -6.74 26.11 -17.32
CA ILE A 302 -5.92 24.92 -17.08
C ILE A 302 -6.33 24.30 -15.75
N GLN A 303 -6.26 22.96 -15.66
CA GLN A 303 -6.46 22.24 -14.40
C GLN A 303 -5.58 22.80 -13.28
N GLU A 304 -6.18 23.10 -12.13
CA GLU A 304 -5.50 23.71 -10.98
C GLU A 304 -4.29 22.89 -10.50
N SER A 305 -4.38 21.56 -10.61
CA SER A 305 -3.31 20.64 -10.20
C SER A 305 -2.01 20.85 -11.00
N TYR A 306 -2.11 21.20 -12.29
CA TYR A 306 -0.94 21.47 -13.13
C TYR A 306 -0.24 22.77 -12.74
N LEU A 307 -1.02 23.82 -12.44
CA LEU A 307 -0.49 25.12 -12.04
C LEU A 307 0.17 25.02 -10.66
N SER A 308 -0.51 24.38 -9.69
CA SER A 308 0.02 24.16 -8.34
C SER A 308 1.25 23.25 -8.37
N GLY A 309 1.20 22.14 -9.10
CA GLY A 309 2.33 21.23 -9.28
C GLY A 309 3.56 21.90 -9.92
N ALA A 310 3.36 22.82 -10.87
CA ALA A 310 4.45 23.59 -11.47
C ALA A 310 5.11 24.57 -10.48
N ILE A 311 4.30 25.26 -9.66
CA ILE A 311 4.80 26.14 -8.60
C ILE A 311 5.59 25.33 -7.57
N GLU A 312 5.03 24.24 -7.07
CA GLU A 312 5.67 23.35 -6.09
C GLU A 312 7.03 22.85 -6.60
N THR A 313 7.05 22.32 -7.82
CA THR A 313 8.27 21.79 -8.44
C THR A 313 9.33 22.87 -8.65
N SER A 314 8.93 24.07 -9.09
CA SER A 314 9.87 25.17 -9.33
C SER A 314 10.46 25.73 -8.04
N ILE A 315 9.67 25.83 -6.97
CA ILE A 315 10.15 26.21 -5.63
C ILE A 315 11.13 25.17 -5.11
N LEU A 316 10.79 23.88 -5.13
CA LEU A 316 11.66 22.81 -4.65
C LEU A 316 12.96 22.74 -5.47
N PHE A 317 12.88 22.96 -6.79
CA PHE A 317 14.06 23.01 -7.66
C PHE A 317 14.96 24.20 -7.32
N LEU A 318 14.39 25.39 -7.08
CA LEU A 318 15.14 26.55 -6.62
C LEU A 318 15.81 26.30 -5.28
N VAL A 319 15.11 25.70 -4.31
CA VAL A 319 15.69 25.30 -3.01
C VAL A 319 16.86 24.34 -3.21
N ALA A 320 16.71 23.31 -4.04
CA ALA A 320 17.79 22.37 -4.36
C ALA A 320 19.00 23.08 -5.00
N ALA A 321 18.76 24.01 -5.94
CA ALA A 321 19.82 24.78 -6.59
C ALA A 321 20.57 25.70 -5.61
N LEU A 322 19.84 26.36 -4.70
CA LEU A 322 20.42 27.19 -3.65
C LEU A 322 21.25 26.34 -2.68
N LEU A 323 20.72 25.21 -2.21
CA LEU A 323 21.46 24.28 -1.34
C LEU A 323 22.77 23.81 -1.99
N ASN A 324 22.74 23.53 -3.30
CA ASN A 324 23.94 23.17 -4.06
C ASN A 324 24.97 24.31 -4.14
N LEU A 325 24.52 25.56 -4.31
CA LEU A 325 25.41 26.73 -4.35
C LEU A 325 25.98 27.09 -2.97
N THR A 326 25.23 26.86 -1.90
CA THR A 326 25.61 27.15 -0.52
C THR A 326 26.34 25.98 0.17
N PHE A 327 26.75 24.97 -0.59
CA PHE A 327 27.44 23.80 -0.05
C PHE A 327 28.62 24.20 0.86
N ALA A 328 28.60 23.68 2.10
CA ALA A 328 29.59 23.95 3.12
C ALA A 328 30.36 22.66 3.46
N GLU A 329 31.60 22.56 3.00
CA GLU A 329 32.43 21.37 3.17
C GLU A 329 32.95 21.21 4.61
N ASN A 330 33.33 22.32 5.26
CA ASN A 330 34.02 22.35 6.54
C ASN A 330 33.50 23.47 7.46
N GLY A 331 33.80 23.35 8.76
CA GLY A 331 33.48 24.35 9.79
C GLY A 331 32.05 24.28 10.32
N PRO A 332 31.63 25.24 11.19
CA PRO A 332 30.31 25.22 11.82
C PRO A 332 29.15 25.35 10.81
N ARG A 333 29.41 25.95 9.64
CA ARG A 333 28.46 26.05 8.53
C ARG A 333 28.11 24.69 7.91
N LYS A 334 28.97 23.68 8.05
CA LYS A 334 28.69 22.31 7.58
C LYS A 334 27.44 21.76 8.27
N TRP A 335 27.38 21.81 9.59
CA TRP A 335 26.24 21.28 10.33
C TRP A 335 24.94 22.03 9.99
N LEU A 336 25.01 23.36 9.91
CA LEU A 336 23.86 24.18 9.47
C LEU A 336 23.38 23.80 8.07
N TRP A 337 24.29 23.55 7.13
CA TRP A 337 23.94 23.12 5.78
C TRP A 337 23.31 21.71 5.77
N HIS A 338 23.84 20.76 6.56
CA HIS A 338 23.21 19.43 6.70
C HIS A 338 21.80 19.54 7.29
N ALA A 339 21.62 20.36 8.33
CA ALA A 339 20.31 20.63 8.91
C ALA A 339 19.36 21.25 7.88
N ALA A 340 19.83 22.20 7.07
CA ALA A 340 19.03 22.81 6.00
C ALA A 340 18.62 21.79 4.93
N VAL A 341 19.52 20.89 4.51
CA VAL A 341 19.17 19.80 3.57
C VAL A 341 18.14 18.86 4.19
N ILE A 342 18.33 18.44 5.44
CA ILE A 342 17.37 17.56 6.14
C ILE A 342 16.00 18.24 6.25
N LEU A 343 15.95 19.51 6.67
CA LEU A 343 14.71 20.27 6.78
C LEU A 343 14.02 20.44 5.43
N ALA A 344 14.77 20.73 4.36
CA ALA A 344 14.20 20.85 3.01
C ALA A 344 13.57 19.54 2.54
N VAL A 345 14.27 18.41 2.73
CA VAL A 345 13.74 17.07 2.37
C VAL A 345 12.55 16.69 3.24
N LEU A 346 12.58 17.00 4.54
CA LEU A 346 11.45 16.73 5.43
C LEU A 346 10.23 17.58 5.06
N ALA A 347 10.41 18.89 4.84
CA ALA A 347 9.32 19.77 4.45
C ALA A 347 8.67 19.32 3.13
N ASP A 348 9.48 18.96 2.15
CA ASP A 348 9.04 18.40 0.87
C ASP A 348 8.21 17.11 1.04
N LEU A 349 8.74 16.12 1.76
CA LEU A 349 8.05 14.85 1.97
C LEU A 349 6.79 14.98 2.83
N ILE A 350 6.80 15.83 3.87
CA ILE A 350 5.62 16.14 4.69
C ILE A 350 4.55 16.77 3.82
N TYR A 351 4.91 17.77 3.01
CA TYR A 351 3.97 18.46 2.13
C TYR A 351 3.36 17.51 1.10
N ALA A 352 4.18 16.69 0.44
CA ALA A 352 3.70 15.71 -0.54
C ALA A 352 2.75 14.65 0.07
N GLY A 353 2.96 14.27 1.33
CA GLY A 353 2.14 13.28 2.03
C GLY A 353 1.00 13.83 2.88
N TRP A 354 0.90 15.15 3.05
CA TRP A 354 0.07 15.78 4.09
C TRP A 354 -1.41 15.39 3.98
N PHE A 355 -1.93 15.36 2.76
CA PHE A 355 -3.34 15.06 2.49
C PHE A 355 -3.61 13.59 2.16
N SER A 356 -2.59 12.72 2.16
CA SER A 356 -2.76 11.32 1.75
C SER A 356 -3.49 10.44 2.77
N ASN A 357 -3.62 10.89 4.03
CA ASN A 357 -4.28 10.13 5.09
C ASN A 357 -5.21 11.02 5.92
N PRO A 358 -6.36 11.45 5.36
CA PRO A 358 -7.33 12.21 6.12
C PRO A 358 -7.92 11.33 7.23
N GLY A 359 -8.06 11.92 8.42
CA GLY A 359 -8.72 11.30 9.55
C GLY A 359 -10.04 12.00 9.87
N ILE A 360 -10.99 11.26 10.44
CA ILE A 360 -12.24 11.81 10.94
C ILE A 360 -12.19 11.76 12.46
N LYS A 361 -12.55 12.86 13.12
CA LYS A 361 -12.67 12.88 14.58
C LYS A 361 -13.98 12.21 14.99
N ILE A 362 -13.89 11.17 15.82
CA ILE A 362 -15.07 10.57 16.45
C ILE A 362 -15.50 11.50 17.60
N THR A 363 -16.78 11.91 17.59
CA THR A 363 -17.38 12.78 18.61
C THR A 363 -18.42 12.01 19.42
N HIS A 364 -18.66 12.43 20.67
CA HIS A 364 -19.73 11.84 21.50
C HIS A 364 -21.11 11.94 20.86
N GLU A 365 -21.39 13.02 20.13
CA GLU A 365 -22.66 13.21 19.42
C GLU A 365 -22.88 12.15 18.33
N ASN A 366 -21.84 11.86 17.52
CA ASN A 366 -21.93 10.83 16.49
C ASN A 366 -22.15 9.45 17.12
N LEU A 367 -21.55 9.20 18.30
CA LEU A 367 -21.75 7.95 19.04
C LEU A 367 -23.18 7.85 19.63
N GLN A 368 -23.71 8.93 20.18
CA GLN A 368 -25.07 8.96 20.77
C GLN A 368 -26.15 8.81 19.70
N LYS A 369 -26.08 9.60 18.63
CA LYS A 369 -27.03 9.50 17.51
C LYS A 369 -27.14 8.05 17.07
N GLN A 370 -26.02 7.37 16.85
CA GLN A 370 -26.05 6.00 16.37
C GLN A 370 -26.72 4.99 17.33
N ALA A 371 -26.59 5.18 18.65
CA ALA A 371 -27.28 4.36 19.65
C ALA A 371 -28.81 4.54 19.58
N GLU A 372 -29.29 5.72 19.19
CA GLU A 372 -30.73 6.00 18.99
C GLU A 372 -31.28 5.30 17.75
N TRP A 373 -30.48 5.13 16.68
CA TRP A 373 -30.93 4.60 15.39
C TRP A 373 -31.05 3.07 15.32
N TYR A 374 -30.41 2.31 16.22
CA TYR A 374 -30.49 0.84 16.23
C TYR A 374 -31.07 0.28 17.55
N PRO A 375 -32.40 0.34 17.74
CA PRO A 375 -33.06 -0.12 18.96
C PRO A 375 -33.18 -1.66 19.06
N PHE A 376 -32.90 -2.40 17.99
CA PHE A 376 -33.18 -3.85 17.89
C PHE A 376 -32.12 -4.76 18.54
N GLY A 377 -31.77 -4.53 19.81
CA GLY A 377 -31.04 -5.47 20.67
C GLY A 377 -29.91 -6.26 19.98
N ASN A 378 -30.07 -7.59 19.89
CA ASN A 378 -29.12 -8.56 19.34
C ASN A 378 -29.38 -8.98 17.88
N SER A 379 -30.27 -8.31 17.15
CA SER A 379 -30.51 -8.61 15.73
C SER A 379 -29.36 -8.11 14.86
N ARG A 380 -29.35 -8.54 13.59
CA ARG A 380 -28.37 -8.13 12.59
C ARG A 380 -28.95 -7.05 11.69
N MET A 381 -28.07 -6.16 11.22
CA MET A 381 -28.35 -5.27 10.10
C MET A 381 -27.94 -5.94 8.79
N TRP A 382 -28.70 -5.72 7.73
CA TRP A 382 -28.33 -6.10 6.37
C TRP A 382 -28.38 -4.91 5.41
N LEU A 383 -27.29 -4.69 4.68
CA LEU A 383 -27.16 -3.72 3.60
C LEU A 383 -26.95 -4.50 2.29
N PRO A 384 -27.92 -4.57 1.37
CA PRO A 384 -27.76 -5.36 0.16
C PRO A 384 -26.56 -4.90 -0.69
N THR A 385 -25.91 -5.82 -1.41
CA THR A 385 -24.63 -5.59 -2.10
C THR A 385 -24.67 -4.42 -3.09
N ALA A 386 -25.80 -4.21 -3.77
CA ALA A 386 -25.98 -3.09 -4.70
C ALA A 386 -25.96 -1.73 -3.96
N ASP A 387 -26.71 -1.60 -2.87
CA ASP A 387 -26.75 -0.40 -2.03
C ASP A 387 -25.39 -0.16 -1.36
N GLU A 388 -24.77 -1.23 -0.86
CA GLU A 388 -23.41 -1.19 -0.29
C GLU A 388 -22.41 -0.61 -1.29
N SER A 389 -22.46 -1.05 -2.55
CA SER A 389 -21.53 -0.61 -3.59
C SER A 389 -21.67 0.88 -3.90
N ILE A 390 -22.90 1.39 -4.00
CA ILE A 390 -23.20 2.82 -4.18
C ILE A 390 -22.62 3.62 -3.02
N LEU A 391 -22.94 3.22 -1.78
CA LEU A 391 -22.53 3.93 -0.59
C LEU A 391 -20.99 3.91 -0.42
N LYS A 392 -20.34 2.77 -0.69
CA LYS A 392 -18.87 2.66 -0.66
C LYS A 392 -18.22 3.50 -1.74
N PHE A 393 -18.50 3.23 -3.00
CA PHE A 393 -17.63 3.68 -4.09
C PHE A 393 -18.08 4.99 -4.72
N GLU A 394 -19.37 5.35 -4.60
CA GLU A 394 -19.91 6.58 -5.17
C GLU A 394 -20.05 7.69 -4.12
N LYS A 395 -20.25 7.34 -2.84
CA LYS A 395 -20.44 8.32 -1.75
C LYS A 395 -19.26 8.50 -0.81
N PHE A 396 -18.86 7.46 -0.06
CA PHE A 396 -17.96 7.65 1.10
C PHE A 396 -16.49 7.34 0.84
N PHE A 397 -16.17 6.30 0.06
CA PHE A 397 -14.83 5.80 -0.22
C PHE A 397 -14.51 5.90 -1.71
N ARG A 398 -14.72 7.10 -2.25
CA ARG A 398 -14.45 7.39 -3.65
C ARG A 398 -12.95 7.35 -3.93
N PHE A 399 -12.59 6.91 -5.13
CA PHE A 399 -11.19 6.86 -5.57
C PHE A 399 -10.63 8.24 -5.90
N ASP A 400 -11.49 9.20 -6.26
CA ASP A 400 -11.10 10.55 -6.67
C ASP A 400 -11.10 11.59 -5.53
N SER A 401 -11.73 11.27 -4.39
CA SER A 401 -11.78 12.17 -3.25
C SER A 401 -11.80 11.38 -1.94
N PHE A 402 -10.90 11.75 -1.03
CA PHE A 402 -10.92 11.26 0.34
C PHE A 402 -11.73 12.18 1.27
N LYS A 403 -12.21 13.33 0.77
CA LYS A 403 -13.10 14.19 1.54
C LYS A 403 -14.47 13.54 1.63
N LEU A 404 -14.99 13.47 2.85
CA LEU A 404 -16.38 13.09 3.06
C LEU A 404 -17.33 14.13 2.45
N PRO A 405 -18.52 13.72 1.98
CA PRO A 405 -19.57 14.64 1.57
C PRO A 405 -20.06 15.49 2.76
N GLN A 406 -20.85 16.54 2.49
CA GLN A 406 -21.43 17.39 3.54
C GLN A 406 -22.22 16.60 4.60
N GLN A 407 -22.82 15.47 4.23
CA GLN A 407 -23.47 14.50 5.11
C GLN A 407 -22.50 13.42 5.63
N GLY A 408 -21.25 13.78 5.92
CA GLY A 408 -20.20 12.83 6.27
C GLY A 408 -20.45 12.09 7.60
N ASP A 409 -21.31 12.63 8.45
CA ASP A 409 -21.79 11.98 9.67
C ASP A 409 -22.59 10.70 9.37
N GLN A 410 -23.20 10.59 8.18
CA GLN A 410 -23.86 9.37 7.70
C GLN A 410 -22.99 8.14 7.73
N LEU A 411 -21.67 8.29 7.54
CA LEU A 411 -20.76 7.16 7.57
C LEU A 411 -20.86 6.35 8.88
N PHE A 412 -21.17 7.01 9.99
CA PHE A 412 -21.26 6.35 11.29
C PHE A 412 -22.50 5.48 11.46
N TYR A 413 -23.54 5.63 10.62
CA TYR A 413 -24.80 4.89 10.76
C TYR A 413 -25.19 4.03 9.54
N VAL A 414 -24.40 4.05 8.47
CA VAL A 414 -24.53 3.13 7.32
C VAL A 414 -23.78 1.81 7.55
N PHE A 415 -22.96 1.73 8.60
CA PHE A 415 -22.22 0.53 9.01
C PHE A 415 -21.28 -0.07 7.93
N LEU A 416 -20.81 0.79 7.02
CA LEU A 416 -19.79 0.48 6.02
C LEU A 416 -18.50 -0.04 6.66
N PRO A 417 -17.59 -0.71 5.92
CA PRO A 417 -16.52 -1.53 6.45
C PRO A 417 -15.95 -1.17 7.82
N ASN A 418 -16.17 -2.08 8.77
CA ASN A 418 -15.68 -2.03 10.15
C ASN A 418 -16.22 -0.90 11.02
N THR A 419 -17.13 -0.05 10.52
CA THR A 419 -17.75 0.97 11.36
C THR A 419 -18.71 0.35 12.38
N ASN A 420 -19.35 -0.78 12.07
CA ASN A 420 -20.19 -1.55 12.99
C ASN A 420 -19.47 -2.07 14.23
N LEU A 421 -18.16 -2.34 14.12
CA LEU A 421 -17.35 -2.85 15.21
C LEU A 421 -17.17 -1.82 16.33
N PHE A 422 -17.11 -0.52 16.02
CA PHE A 422 -17.00 0.54 17.04
C PHE A 422 -18.18 0.57 18.01
N PHE A 423 -19.30 -0.04 17.63
CA PHE A 423 -20.56 0.04 18.34
C PHE A 423 -21.10 -1.33 18.78
N GLY A 424 -20.32 -2.39 18.54
CA GLY A 424 -20.71 -3.76 18.87
C GLY A 424 -21.97 -4.22 18.14
N LYS A 425 -22.28 -3.68 16.95
CA LYS A 425 -23.47 -4.03 16.19
C LYS A 425 -23.17 -5.17 15.21
N HIS A 426 -24.04 -6.17 15.22
CA HIS A 426 -23.93 -7.31 14.32
C HIS A 426 -24.47 -6.94 12.93
N ALA A 427 -23.74 -7.30 11.89
CA ALA A 427 -24.16 -7.15 10.51
C ALA A 427 -24.11 -8.51 9.81
N ILE A 428 -24.95 -8.70 8.79
CA ILE A 428 -24.82 -9.80 7.85
C ILE A 428 -23.67 -9.56 6.90
N ASN A 429 -23.50 -8.30 6.47
CA ASN A 429 -22.37 -7.88 5.68
C ASN A 429 -21.07 -8.26 6.39
N ASN A 430 -20.13 -8.80 5.63
CA ASN A 430 -18.80 -9.10 6.10
C ASN A 430 -17.79 -8.38 5.22
N TYR A 431 -16.94 -7.60 5.86
CA TYR A 431 -15.95 -6.77 5.20
C TYR A 431 -14.54 -7.32 5.33
N ASP A 432 -14.39 -8.50 5.93
CA ASP A 432 -13.13 -9.21 5.97
C ASP A 432 -12.75 -9.64 4.54
N PRO A 433 -11.56 -9.26 4.03
CA PRO A 433 -11.09 -9.75 2.73
C PRO A 433 -10.81 -11.25 2.71
N PHE A 434 -10.93 -11.95 3.84
CA PHE A 434 -10.55 -13.35 4.01
C PHE A 434 -11.60 -14.14 4.82
N VAL A 435 -12.53 -14.77 4.11
CA VAL A 435 -13.68 -15.48 4.71
C VAL A 435 -13.65 -16.98 4.37
N PRO A 436 -14.37 -17.85 5.08
CA PRO A 436 -14.47 -19.25 4.67
C PRO A 436 -15.24 -19.35 3.34
N SER A 437 -14.86 -20.30 2.49
CA SER A 437 -15.54 -20.58 1.22
C SER A 437 -17.04 -20.84 1.41
N ARG A 438 -17.39 -21.56 2.47
CA ARG A 438 -18.78 -21.83 2.90
C ARG A 438 -19.57 -20.56 3.18
N PHE A 439 -18.95 -19.60 3.88
CA PHE A 439 -19.59 -18.32 4.16
C PHE A 439 -19.76 -17.49 2.90
N SER A 440 -18.75 -17.49 2.01
CA SER A 440 -18.85 -16.82 0.71
C SER A 440 -20.01 -17.37 -0.14
N ARG A 441 -20.18 -18.70 -0.18
CA ARG A 441 -21.31 -19.35 -0.87
C ARG A 441 -22.64 -19.04 -0.21
N PHE A 442 -22.70 -19.03 1.12
CA PHE A 442 -23.90 -18.61 1.86
C PHE A 442 -24.30 -17.17 1.53
N GLN A 443 -23.34 -16.26 1.41
CA GLN A 443 -23.62 -14.88 0.97
C GLN A 443 -24.20 -14.84 -0.45
N SER A 444 -23.52 -15.46 -1.43
CA SER A 444 -23.95 -15.40 -2.84
C SER A 444 -25.27 -16.14 -3.10
N ASP A 445 -25.45 -17.32 -2.52
CA ASP A 445 -26.51 -18.24 -2.95
C ASP A 445 -27.79 -18.10 -2.13
N ILE A 446 -27.69 -17.48 -0.95
CA ILE A 446 -28.79 -17.21 -0.02
C ILE A 446 -28.98 -15.71 0.17
N ILE A 447 -28.02 -15.01 0.80
CA ILE A 447 -28.22 -13.62 1.23
C ILE A 447 -28.51 -12.68 0.06
N GLU A 448 -27.75 -12.78 -1.03
CA GLU A 448 -27.95 -11.91 -2.21
C GLU A 448 -29.25 -12.21 -2.97
N THR A 449 -29.91 -13.34 -2.69
CA THR A 449 -31.18 -13.74 -3.31
C THR A 449 -32.40 -13.45 -2.45
N LEU A 450 -32.22 -12.89 -1.25
CA LEU A 450 -33.31 -12.60 -0.33
C LEU A 450 -34.28 -11.55 -0.88
N ASP A 451 -35.57 -11.80 -0.73
CA ASP A 451 -36.63 -10.86 -1.06
C ASP A 451 -36.99 -10.02 0.18
N ILE A 452 -36.79 -8.71 0.08
CA ILE A 452 -37.06 -7.77 1.17
C ILE A 452 -38.56 -7.71 1.50
N SER A 453 -39.44 -8.08 0.56
CA SER A 453 -40.88 -8.12 0.79
C SER A 453 -41.34 -9.29 1.67
N LYS A 454 -40.44 -10.22 2.02
CA LYS A 454 -40.70 -11.38 2.89
C LYS A 454 -40.07 -11.20 4.28
N PRO A 455 -40.72 -10.47 5.22
CA PRO A 455 -40.17 -10.18 6.53
C PRO A 455 -39.95 -11.43 7.39
N SER A 456 -40.74 -12.50 7.21
CA SER A 456 -40.59 -13.76 7.95
C SER A 456 -39.24 -14.44 7.66
N THR A 457 -38.83 -14.50 6.39
CA THR A 457 -37.50 -15.00 6.00
C THR A 457 -36.37 -14.18 6.60
N LEU A 458 -36.50 -12.85 6.58
CA LEU A 458 -35.51 -11.94 7.14
C LEU A 458 -35.40 -12.11 8.67
N ALA A 459 -36.54 -12.18 9.36
CA ALA A 459 -36.61 -12.40 10.79
C ALA A 459 -35.96 -13.73 11.21
N PHE A 460 -36.21 -14.81 10.45
CA PHE A 460 -35.60 -16.13 10.66
C PHE A 460 -34.07 -16.12 10.54
N LEU A 461 -33.51 -15.27 9.68
CA LEU A 461 -32.06 -15.05 9.56
C LEU A 461 -31.51 -14.08 10.62
N ASN A 462 -32.32 -13.73 11.62
CA ASN A 462 -32.04 -12.72 12.65
C ASN A 462 -31.75 -11.34 12.05
N ILE A 463 -32.38 -10.97 10.95
CA ILE A 463 -32.25 -9.64 10.34
C ILE A 463 -33.34 -8.76 10.94
N GLY A 464 -32.96 -7.82 11.79
CA GLY A 464 -33.90 -6.87 12.41
C GLY A 464 -33.95 -5.51 11.71
N MET A 465 -33.04 -5.27 10.76
CA MET A 465 -32.99 -4.01 10.02
C MET A 465 -32.40 -4.23 8.63
N VAL A 466 -33.09 -3.76 7.61
CA VAL A 466 -32.57 -3.65 6.24
C VAL A 466 -32.32 -2.18 5.93
N GLN A 467 -31.10 -1.86 5.47
CA GLN A 467 -30.76 -0.53 4.99
C GLN A 467 -30.76 -0.50 3.46
N ARG A 468 -31.32 0.55 2.88
CA ARG A 468 -31.35 0.79 1.43
C ARG A 468 -30.95 2.22 1.14
N THR A 469 -30.45 2.44 -0.07
CA THR A 469 -30.20 3.79 -0.57
C THR A 469 -30.90 4.04 -1.90
N ASP A 470 -31.14 5.31 -2.21
CA ASP A 470 -31.41 5.71 -3.59
C ASP A 470 -30.16 5.57 -4.47
N LEU A 471 -30.34 5.65 -5.78
CA LEU A 471 -29.27 5.51 -6.77
C LEU A 471 -28.15 6.55 -6.64
N THR A 472 -28.39 7.64 -5.92
CA THR A 472 -27.39 8.69 -5.68
C THR A 472 -26.63 8.52 -4.37
N GLY A 473 -27.03 7.58 -3.52
CA GLY A 473 -26.47 7.44 -2.19
C GLY A 473 -26.96 8.49 -1.18
N GLU A 474 -27.78 9.47 -1.58
CA GLU A 474 -28.13 10.63 -0.76
C GLU A 474 -29.17 10.31 0.31
N LYS A 475 -30.16 9.49 -0.03
CA LYS A 475 -31.25 9.11 0.88
C LYS A 475 -31.05 7.69 1.38
N LEU A 476 -31.00 7.57 2.70
CA LEU A 476 -30.94 6.29 3.41
C LEU A 476 -32.32 5.93 3.94
N TYR A 477 -32.78 4.73 3.59
CA TYR A 477 -34.03 4.15 4.06
C TYR A 477 -33.72 3.00 5.01
N HIS A 478 -34.50 2.92 6.08
CA HIS A 478 -34.35 1.93 7.14
C HIS A 478 -35.66 1.17 7.26
N PHE A 479 -35.59 -0.15 7.05
CA PHE A 479 -36.74 -1.04 7.12
C PHE A 479 -36.58 -1.95 8.35
N PRO A 480 -37.23 -1.62 9.47
CA PRO A 480 -37.20 -2.48 10.64
C PRO A 480 -37.97 -3.78 10.34
N ILE A 481 -37.43 -4.90 10.81
CA ILE A 481 -38.06 -6.21 10.68
C ILE A 481 -38.41 -6.69 12.08
N GLU A 482 -39.70 -6.86 12.33
CA GLU A 482 -40.20 -7.39 13.59
C GLU A 482 -39.99 -8.90 13.67
N GLY A 483 -39.90 -9.44 14.89
CA GLY A 483 -39.76 -10.89 15.10
C GLY A 483 -38.38 -11.47 14.85
N ALA A 484 -37.36 -10.65 14.53
CA ALA A 484 -35.98 -11.14 14.37
C ALA A 484 -35.44 -11.75 15.67
N GLN A 485 -35.08 -13.04 15.61
CA GLN A 485 -34.55 -13.77 16.76
C GLN A 485 -33.22 -14.45 16.41
N ARG A 486 -32.30 -14.46 17.38
CA ARG A 486 -30.99 -15.11 17.21
C ARG A 486 -31.07 -16.63 17.23
N TYR A 487 -32.08 -17.17 17.90
CA TYR A 487 -32.23 -18.60 18.15
C TYR A 487 -33.66 -18.99 17.78
N HIS A 488 -33.78 -20.07 17.01
CA HIS A 488 -35.05 -20.71 16.70
C HIS A 488 -35.00 -22.15 17.21
N PHE A 489 -36.07 -22.58 17.87
CA PHE A 489 -36.22 -23.97 18.30
C PHE A 489 -37.03 -24.71 17.25
N ILE A 490 -36.41 -25.68 16.58
CA ILE A 490 -37.04 -26.50 15.54
C ILE A 490 -37.16 -27.92 16.08
N ASN A 491 -38.37 -28.49 16.04
CA ASN A 491 -38.68 -29.76 16.70
C ASN A 491 -38.08 -31.00 16.02
N CYS A 492 -37.66 -30.89 14.76
CA CYS A 492 -37.11 -32.00 13.98
C CYS A 492 -35.75 -31.62 13.39
N ALA A 493 -34.73 -32.45 13.64
CA ALA A 493 -33.44 -32.33 12.98
C ALA A 493 -33.51 -32.92 11.57
N ASP A 494 -33.10 -32.16 10.56
CA ASP A 494 -32.89 -32.65 9.19
C ASP A 494 -31.38 -32.80 8.93
N PHE A 495 -30.94 -34.02 8.61
CA PHE A 495 -29.54 -34.35 8.44
C PHE A 495 -29.11 -34.23 6.97
N SER A 496 -27.98 -33.61 6.70
CA SER A 496 -27.35 -33.55 5.37
C SER A 496 -26.07 -34.38 5.33
N THR A 497 -25.81 -35.07 4.23
CA THR A 497 -24.61 -35.91 4.05
C THR A 497 -23.38 -35.14 3.58
N ASN A 498 -23.58 -33.98 2.95
CA ASN A 498 -22.51 -33.13 2.44
C ASN A 498 -22.91 -31.64 2.46
N GLU A 499 -21.96 -30.77 2.12
CA GLU A 499 -22.12 -29.30 2.14
C GLU A 499 -23.19 -28.79 1.15
N GLU A 500 -23.25 -29.36 -0.05
CA GLU A 500 -24.18 -28.93 -1.10
C GLU A 500 -25.62 -29.30 -0.76
N GLU A 501 -25.83 -30.50 -0.22
CA GLU A 501 -27.12 -30.93 0.31
C GLU A 501 -27.54 -30.05 1.49
N SER A 502 -26.61 -29.70 2.39
CA SER A 502 -26.88 -28.81 3.51
C SER A 502 -27.33 -27.42 3.06
N LEU A 503 -26.63 -26.84 2.06
CA LEU A 503 -26.99 -25.55 1.49
C LEU A 503 -28.36 -25.60 0.81
N THR A 504 -28.64 -26.65 0.04
CA THR A 504 -29.93 -26.86 -0.65
C THR A 504 -31.08 -26.97 0.35
N LYS A 505 -30.91 -27.79 1.41
CA LYS A 505 -31.91 -27.93 2.47
C LYS A 505 -32.14 -26.60 3.20
N THR A 506 -31.06 -25.88 3.52
CA THR A 506 -31.15 -24.55 4.13
C THR A 506 -31.93 -23.59 3.24
N LYS A 507 -31.64 -23.57 1.92
CA LYS A 507 -32.35 -22.75 0.94
C LYS A 507 -33.84 -23.07 0.88
N ASN A 508 -34.20 -24.36 0.85
CA ASN A 508 -35.60 -24.77 0.85
C ASN A 508 -36.35 -24.32 2.11
N LEU A 509 -35.70 -24.42 3.28
CA LEU A 509 -36.28 -23.99 4.56
C LEU A 509 -36.59 -22.49 4.58
N ILE A 510 -35.64 -21.65 4.15
CA ILE A 510 -35.81 -20.18 4.18
C ILE A 510 -36.78 -19.66 3.10
N THR A 511 -37.11 -20.49 2.10
CA THR A 511 -38.12 -20.14 1.06
C THR A 511 -39.50 -20.68 1.35
N ASN A 512 -39.66 -21.53 2.38
CA ASN A 512 -40.94 -22.16 2.72
C ASN A 512 -41.73 -21.27 3.68
N ASP A 513 -42.69 -20.52 3.13
CA ASP A 513 -43.50 -19.57 3.89
C ASP A 513 -44.32 -20.26 5.01
N GLU A 514 -44.86 -21.46 4.78
CA GLU A 514 -45.60 -22.20 5.82
C GLU A 514 -44.72 -22.57 7.01
N PHE A 515 -43.47 -22.97 6.74
CA PHE A 515 -42.51 -23.28 7.80
C PHE A 515 -42.14 -22.03 8.60
N LEU A 516 -41.92 -20.91 7.92
CA LEU A 516 -41.54 -19.66 8.56
C LEU A 516 -42.66 -19.05 9.39
N ASP A 517 -43.92 -19.20 9.00
CA ASP A 517 -45.06 -18.73 9.79
C ASP A 517 -45.30 -19.57 11.07
N MET A 518 -44.78 -20.82 11.10
CA MET A 518 -44.86 -21.70 12.28
C MET A 518 -43.78 -21.46 13.32
N VAL A 519 -42.64 -20.86 12.93
CA VAL A 519 -41.42 -20.69 13.74
C VAL A 519 -41.31 -19.27 14.26
#